data_AF-A0A5J5AA92-F1
#
_entry.id   AF-A0A5J5AA92-F1
#
_cell.length_a   1.000
_cell.length_b   1.000
_cell.length_c   1.000
_cell.angle_alpha   90.00
_cell.angle_beta   90.00
_cell.angle_gamma   90.00
#
_symmetry.space_group_name_H-M   'P 1'
#
loop_
_entity.id
_entity.type
_entity.pdbx_description
1 polymer ?
#
loop_
_entity_poly.entity_id
_entity_poly.type
_entity_poly.pdbx_seq_one_letter_code
_entity_poly.pdbx_strand_id
1 'polypeptide(L)'
;MDQPIERSPNAQKGFRVQAPLVDSVMCYCKVDSGLKTVAGARKFVSGWKLCIQPDINPHAHKSMRSSFQPPLLPGLPDDLAIACLIRVPHVEHNKLRLVCKRWHYLLAGNFFYSLRKRLGMAEEWVYVIKRDRHGRLAWHAFDSTYQLWQPLPPVPGEYKEALGFGCAVLSGCHLYLLGGKDPLKGCMRQVIFYCALTNKWHRTPDMHRKRYFFGSCVIKNCLYVAGGQCEGIQRTLRSAEVYDPNVNRWSVIADMSTLMVPLIRIVYSGKWFLKGLGPHREILSEAYIPESNAWTPISDGMIAGWRTLSISMNGKLYALDCHDGCKLRVYDEATNSWNRFIDSKLHLGSSHALKAAALVPLNGKLYIIRNNMSISIVNVSSPDKQVESNPHLWEVD
;
A
#
# COMPACT_ATOMS: atom_id res chain seq x y z
N MET A 1 -24.91 -57.02 30.89
CA MET A 1 -25.03 -55.66 31.45
C MET A 1 -23.78 -54.93 31.00
N ASP A 2 -23.75 -53.94 30.12
CA ASP A 2 -24.76 -53.16 29.39
C ASP A 2 -24.06 -52.58 28.14
N GLN A 3 -24.79 -52.40 27.04
CA GLN A 3 -24.42 -51.52 25.91
C GLN A 3 -25.03 -50.11 26.15
N PRO A 4 -24.89 -49.11 25.25
CA PRO A 4 -23.70 -48.52 24.58
C PRO A 4 -23.75 -46.97 24.63
N ILE A 5 -22.67 -46.22 24.31
CA ILE A 5 -22.79 -44.85 23.73
C ILE A 5 -21.62 -44.57 22.77
N GLU A 6 -21.92 -44.51 21.46
CA GLU A 6 -21.10 -43.85 20.44
C GLU A 6 -21.18 -42.32 20.59
N ARG A 7 -20.05 -41.62 20.48
CA ARG A 7 -20.01 -40.20 20.11
C ARG A 7 -18.89 -39.94 19.10
N SER A 8 -19.30 -39.58 17.89
CA SER A 8 -18.49 -38.79 16.93
C SER A 8 -18.17 -37.41 17.52
N PRO A 9 -17.07 -36.77 17.10
CA PRO A 9 -17.31 -35.59 16.30
C PRO A 9 -16.37 -35.43 15.10
N ASN A 10 -17.01 -35.27 13.94
CA ASN A 10 -16.52 -34.47 12.82
C ASN A 10 -16.04 -33.09 13.32
N ALA A 11 -14.73 -32.87 13.34
CA ALA A 11 -14.15 -31.54 13.30
C ALA A 11 -13.65 -31.28 11.88
N GLN A 12 -14.49 -30.65 11.05
CA GLN A 12 -14.04 -29.99 9.84
C GLN A 12 -12.97 -28.96 10.24
N LYS A 13 -11.69 -29.30 10.01
CA LYS A 13 -10.60 -28.33 10.04
C LYS A 13 -10.89 -27.29 8.95
N GLY A 14 -11.44 -26.15 9.35
CA GLY A 14 -11.50 -24.97 8.51
C GLY A 14 -10.07 -24.61 8.11
N PHE A 15 -9.77 -24.68 6.82
CA PHE A 15 -8.54 -24.13 6.29
C PHE A 15 -8.59 -22.60 6.48
N ARG A 16 -7.90 -22.09 7.50
CA ARG A 16 -7.53 -20.68 7.57
C ARG A 16 -6.59 -20.43 6.39
N VAL A 17 -7.10 -19.82 5.33
CA VAL A 17 -6.27 -19.26 4.25
C VAL A 17 -5.45 -18.14 4.89
N GLN A 18 -4.20 -18.44 5.21
CA GLN A 18 -3.26 -17.45 5.70
C GLN A 18 -3.03 -16.44 4.57
N ALA A 19 -3.32 -15.17 4.85
CA ALA A 19 -3.04 -14.10 3.89
C ALA A 19 -1.54 -14.15 3.54
N PRO A 20 -1.17 -14.06 2.24
CA PRO A 20 0.22 -14.07 1.84
C PRO A 20 0.98 -12.94 2.56
N LEU A 21 2.22 -13.23 2.98
CA LEU A 21 3.12 -12.26 3.58
C LEU A 21 3.32 -11.11 2.58
N VAL A 22 2.86 -9.91 2.96
CA VAL A 22 3.10 -8.70 2.18
C VAL A 22 4.19 -7.92 2.91
N ASP A 23 5.40 -7.91 2.36
CA ASP A 23 6.37 -6.85 2.63
C ASP A 23 5.83 -5.60 1.96
N SER A 24 5.10 -4.78 2.71
CA SER A 24 4.32 -3.72 2.08
C SER A 24 5.22 -2.57 1.74
N VAL A 25 5.18 -2.20 0.48
CA VAL A 25 5.98 -1.09 0.00
C VAL A 25 5.13 0.16 0.03
N MET A 26 5.31 0.92 1.11
CA MET A 26 4.53 2.12 1.37
C MET A 26 5.21 3.36 0.85
N CYS A 27 4.53 4.06 -0.05
CA CYS A 27 4.79 5.47 -0.31
C CYS A 27 3.78 6.35 0.45
N TYR A 28 4.29 7.25 1.28
CA TYR A 28 3.60 8.48 1.63
C TYR A 28 4.15 9.56 0.73
N CYS A 29 3.33 10.05 -0.20
CA CYS A 29 3.71 11.12 -1.12
C CYS A 29 3.04 12.41 -0.62
N LYS A 30 3.71 13.22 0.21
CA LYS A 30 3.22 14.57 0.48
C LYS A 30 3.57 15.44 -0.73
N VAL A 31 2.69 15.42 -1.72
CA VAL A 31 2.73 16.38 -2.81
C VAL A 31 2.33 17.74 -2.24
N ASP A 32 3.30 18.66 -2.14
CA ASP A 32 3.07 20.05 -1.74
C ASP A 32 3.03 20.98 -2.97
N SER A 33 2.19 22.00 -2.83
CA SER A 33 1.54 22.80 -3.86
C SER A 33 2.45 23.51 -4.86
N GLY A 34 2.15 23.32 -6.14
CA GLY A 34 2.70 24.11 -7.24
C GLY A 34 2.22 23.61 -8.60
N LEU A 35 0.98 23.96 -8.94
CA LEU A 35 0.40 23.96 -10.30
C LEU A 35 -0.17 22.64 -10.89
N LYS A 36 -0.95 22.83 -11.95
CA LYS A 36 -2.23 22.21 -12.39
C LYS A 36 -2.42 20.68 -12.26
N THR A 37 -3.56 20.31 -11.66
CA THR A 37 -4.20 19.01 -11.83
C THR A 37 -4.72 18.86 -13.26
N VAL A 38 -4.30 17.79 -13.94
CA VAL A 38 -4.90 17.36 -15.21
C VAL A 38 -6.22 16.66 -14.90
N ALA A 39 -7.32 17.32 -15.23
CA ALA A 39 -8.62 16.70 -15.33
C ALA A 39 -8.94 16.53 -16.82
N GLY A 40 -9.01 15.29 -17.29
CA GLY A 40 -9.56 14.96 -18.61
C GLY A 40 -8.53 14.60 -19.68
N ALA A 41 -8.44 13.31 -19.98
CA ALA A 41 -8.08 12.82 -21.31
C ALA A 41 -9.10 11.71 -21.68
N ARG A 42 -9.69 11.82 -22.87
CA ARG A 42 -10.78 10.95 -23.34
C ARG A 42 -10.25 9.76 -24.15
N LYS A 43 -10.98 8.64 -24.02
CA LYS A 43 -11.19 7.48 -24.93
C LYS A 43 -10.22 7.30 -26.11
N PHE A 44 -9.62 6.11 -26.17
CA PHE A 44 -9.52 5.34 -27.41
C PHE A 44 -9.72 3.85 -27.11
N VAL A 45 -10.64 3.20 -27.83
CA VAL A 45 -10.86 1.75 -27.82
C VAL A 45 -10.59 1.28 -29.24
N SER A 46 -9.70 0.32 -29.41
CA SER A 46 -9.62 -0.51 -30.61
C SER A 46 -9.50 -1.97 -30.18
N GLY A 47 -10.41 -2.80 -30.68
CA GLY A 47 -10.66 -4.15 -30.19
C GLY A 47 -9.76 -5.24 -30.78
N TRP A 48 -9.92 -6.45 -30.24
CA TRP A 48 -9.81 -7.69 -31.00
C TRP A 48 -10.69 -8.81 -30.37
N LYS A 49 -11.09 -9.75 -31.23
CA LYS A 49 -12.06 -10.85 -31.07
C LYS A 49 -11.39 -12.22 -30.86
N LEU A 50 -12.17 -13.14 -30.25
CA LEU A 50 -12.26 -14.61 -30.42
C LEU A 50 -11.25 -15.59 -29.76
N CYS A 51 -11.72 -16.15 -28.63
CA CYS A 51 -11.98 -17.56 -28.27
C CYS A 51 -10.98 -18.70 -28.56
N ILE A 52 -10.72 -19.50 -27.51
CA ILE A 52 -10.71 -20.98 -27.56
C ILE A 52 -11.50 -21.52 -26.35
N GLN A 53 -12.33 -22.54 -26.61
CA GLN A 53 -13.28 -23.20 -25.71
C GLN A 53 -12.58 -24.30 -24.88
N PRO A 54 -12.98 -24.61 -23.63
CA PRO A 54 -12.44 -25.74 -22.87
C PRO A 54 -13.29 -27.01 -23.05
N ASP A 55 -12.64 -28.18 -23.04
CA ASP A 55 -13.32 -29.48 -23.03
C ASP A 55 -14.03 -29.74 -21.70
N ILE A 56 -15.31 -30.13 -21.76
CA ILE A 56 -16.18 -30.43 -20.63
C ILE A 56 -16.25 -31.94 -20.44
N ASN A 57 -15.93 -32.43 -19.23
CA ASN A 57 -16.08 -33.83 -18.84
C ASN A 57 -17.58 -34.17 -18.60
N PRO A 58 -18.17 -35.15 -19.33
CA PRO A 58 -19.62 -35.41 -19.33
C PRO A 58 -20.17 -36.19 -18.12
N HIS A 59 -19.36 -36.59 -17.13
CA HIS A 59 -19.79 -37.53 -16.08
C HIS A 59 -19.92 -36.99 -14.65
N ALA A 60 -20.02 -35.67 -14.45
CA ALA A 60 -20.35 -35.14 -13.12
C ALA A 60 -21.85 -35.34 -12.81
N HIS A 61 -22.20 -36.50 -12.24
CA HIS A 61 -23.55 -36.80 -11.75
C HIS A 61 -24.00 -35.79 -10.68
N LYS A 62 -25.14 -35.12 -10.97
CA LYS A 62 -25.84 -34.21 -10.07
C LYS A 62 -26.55 -35.00 -8.97
N SER A 63 -26.34 -34.63 -7.71
CA SER A 63 -27.27 -34.94 -6.61
C SER A 63 -27.80 -33.66 -5.98
N MET A 64 -29.14 -33.62 -5.88
CA MET A 64 -29.96 -32.47 -5.56
C MET A 64 -30.05 -32.19 -4.06
N ARG A 65 -29.81 -30.93 -3.68
CA ARG A 65 -30.68 -30.09 -2.83
C ARG A 65 -29.95 -28.77 -2.54
N SER A 66 -30.39 -27.66 -3.13
CA SER A 66 -30.04 -26.33 -2.62
C SER A 66 -30.97 -25.27 -3.21
N SER A 67 -31.33 -24.25 -2.43
CA SER A 67 -32.12 -23.09 -2.85
C SER A 67 -31.81 -22.66 -4.29
N PHE A 68 -32.81 -22.51 -5.15
CA PHE A 68 -32.63 -22.02 -6.52
C PHE A 68 -32.16 -20.55 -6.50
N GLN A 69 -30.86 -20.35 -6.32
CA GLN A 69 -30.21 -19.09 -6.58
C GLN A 69 -30.05 -18.97 -8.11
N PRO A 70 -30.51 -17.87 -8.73
CA PRO A 70 -30.36 -17.69 -10.17
C PRO A 70 -28.86 -17.65 -10.53
N PRO A 71 -28.43 -18.26 -11.65
CA PRO A 71 -27.02 -18.34 -12.03
C PRO A 71 -26.41 -16.94 -12.19
N LEU A 72 -25.10 -16.81 -11.94
CA LEU A 72 -24.37 -15.54 -12.06
C LEU A 72 -24.44 -14.99 -13.48
N LEU A 73 -24.29 -15.87 -14.48
CA LEU A 73 -24.49 -15.57 -15.90
C LEU A 73 -25.52 -16.56 -16.45
N PRO A 74 -26.64 -16.09 -17.03
CA PRO A 74 -27.62 -16.98 -17.64
C PRO A 74 -26.96 -17.93 -18.66
N GLY A 75 -27.27 -19.22 -18.57
CA GLY A 75 -26.71 -20.25 -19.45
C GLY A 75 -25.31 -20.76 -19.08
N LEU A 76 -24.69 -20.25 -18.01
CA LEU A 76 -23.40 -20.73 -17.52
C LEU A 76 -23.47 -21.24 -16.07
N PRO A 77 -22.81 -22.36 -15.76
CA PRO A 77 -22.43 -22.71 -14.39
C PRO A 77 -21.67 -21.57 -13.69
N ASP A 78 -21.87 -21.42 -12.37
CA ASP A 78 -21.31 -20.29 -11.60
C ASP A 78 -19.77 -20.26 -11.59
N ASP A 79 -19.12 -21.41 -11.63
CA ASP A 79 -17.66 -21.55 -11.70
C ASP A 79 -17.10 -21.00 -13.03
N LEU A 80 -17.74 -21.32 -14.16
CA LEU A 80 -17.40 -20.73 -15.47
C LEU A 80 -17.73 -19.23 -15.50
N ALA A 81 -18.85 -18.82 -14.90
CA ALA A 81 -19.19 -17.42 -14.81
C ALA A 81 -18.15 -16.62 -14.01
N ILE A 82 -17.72 -17.15 -12.86
CA ILE A 82 -16.63 -16.57 -12.05
C ILE A 82 -15.35 -16.52 -12.88
N ALA A 83 -15.00 -17.59 -13.60
CA ALA A 83 -13.82 -17.62 -14.47
C ALA A 83 -13.85 -16.49 -15.52
N CYS A 84 -15.00 -16.18 -16.10
CA CYS A 84 -15.15 -15.03 -17.00
C CYS A 84 -14.96 -13.70 -16.24
N LEU A 85 -15.63 -13.53 -15.10
CA LEU A 85 -15.61 -12.28 -14.33
C LEU A 85 -14.22 -11.94 -13.77
N ILE A 86 -13.42 -12.93 -13.34
CA ILE A 86 -12.06 -12.70 -12.82
C ILE A 86 -11.08 -12.19 -13.89
N ARG A 87 -11.44 -12.23 -15.17
CA ARG A 87 -10.60 -11.70 -16.26
C ARG A 87 -10.90 -10.24 -16.57
N VAL A 88 -12.01 -9.69 -16.07
CA VAL A 88 -12.39 -8.30 -16.33
C VAL A 88 -11.46 -7.35 -15.53
N PRO A 89 -10.86 -6.32 -16.14
CA PRO A 89 -9.94 -5.41 -15.45
C PRO A 89 -10.54 -4.68 -14.24
N HIS A 90 -9.73 -4.33 -13.24
CA HIS A 90 -10.23 -3.75 -11.98
C HIS A 90 -11.00 -2.44 -12.20
N VAL A 91 -10.58 -1.61 -13.15
CA VAL A 91 -11.27 -0.35 -13.52
C VAL A 91 -12.75 -0.55 -13.87
N GLU A 92 -13.12 -1.72 -14.41
CA GLU A 92 -14.50 -2.02 -14.81
C GLU A 92 -15.34 -2.62 -13.66
N HIS A 93 -14.73 -3.00 -12.52
CA HIS A 93 -15.43 -3.69 -11.43
C HIS A 93 -16.53 -2.84 -10.82
N ASN A 94 -16.37 -1.51 -10.80
CA ASN A 94 -17.43 -0.61 -10.35
C ASN A 94 -18.68 -0.73 -11.22
N LYS A 95 -18.55 -0.90 -12.54
CA LYS A 95 -19.68 -1.12 -13.45
C LYS A 95 -20.28 -2.52 -13.25
N LEU A 96 -19.42 -3.54 -13.07
CA LEU A 96 -19.87 -4.91 -12.81
C LEU A 96 -20.70 -5.03 -11.53
N ARG A 97 -20.32 -4.31 -10.46
CA ARG A 97 -21.07 -4.27 -9.19
C ARG A 97 -22.49 -3.69 -9.32
N LEU A 98 -22.79 -2.97 -10.40
CA LEU A 98 -24.12 -2.39 -10.66
C LEU A 98 -25.06 -3.35 -11.39
N VAL A 99 -24.56 -4.47 -11.92
CA VAL A 99 -25.37 -5.42 -12.71
C VAL A 99 -26.43 -6.10 -11.84
N CYS A 100 -26.03 -6.71 -10.72
CA CYS A 100 -26.96 -7.31 -9.76
C CYS A 100 -26.33 -7.46 -8.37
N LYS A 101 -27.16 -7.72 -7.34
CA LYS A 101 -26.69 -7.95 -5.96
C LYS A 101 -25.68 -9.10 -5.86
N ARG A 102 -25.88 -10.17 -6.63
CA ARG A 102 -25.00 -11.36 -6.58
C ARG A 102 -23.58 -11.03 -7.09
N TRP A 103 -23.48 -10.26 -8.18
CA TRP A 103 -22.20 -9.75 -8.67
C TRP A 103 -21.58 -8.78 -7.68
N HIS A 104 -22.38 -7.86 -7.12
CA HIS A 104 -21.89 -6.96 -6.08
C HIS A 104 -21.22 -7.71 -4.93
N TYR A 105 -21.90 -8.70 -4.35
CA TYR A 105 -21.35 -9.51 -3.24
C TYR A 105 -20.16 -10.36 -3.66
N LEU A 106 -20.17 -10.95 -4.86
CA LEU A 106 -19.03 -11.71 -5.39
C LEU A 106 -17.78 -10.82 -5.50
N LEU A 107 -17.89 -9.67 -6.17
CA LEU A 107 -16.77 -8.75 -6.40
C LEU A 107 -16.30 -8.03 -5.14
N ALA A 108 -17.17 -7.85 -4.15
CA ALA A 108 -16.81 -7.31 -2.83
C ALA A 108 -16.15 -8.37 -1.92
N GLY A 109 -16.25 -9.65 -2.27
CA GLY A 109 -15.77 -10.76 -1.45
C GLY A 109 -14.28 -11.02 -1.59
N ASN A 110 -13.65 -11.39 -0.47
CA ASN A 110 -12.24 -11.80 -0.44
C ASN A 110 -11.93 -12.99 -1.34
N PHE A 111 -12.91 -13.88 -1.56
CA PHE A 111 -12.77 -15.02 -2.46
C PHE A 111 -12.41 -14.60 -3.88
N PHE A 112 -13.14 -13.62 -4.44
CA PHE A 112 -12.93 -13.16 -5.81
C PHE A 112 -11.56 -12.51 -5.97
N TYR A 113 -11.17 -11.64 -5.04
CA TYR A 113 -9.83 -11.04 -5.03
C TYR A 113 -8.71 -12.08 -4.90
N SER A 114 -8.86 -13.03 -3.97
CA SER A 114 -7.86 -14.09 -3.74
C SER A 114 -7.71 -14.99 -4.97
N LEU A 115 -8.82 -15.30 -5.64
CA LEU A 115 -8.81 -16.09 -6.86
C LEU A 115 -8.09 -15.36 -8.00
N ARG A 116 -8.37 -14.06 -8.19
CA ARG A 116 -7.65 -13.23 -9.16
C ARG A 116 -6.15 -13.20 -8.86
N LYS A 117 -5.77 -12.99 -7.60
CA LYS A 117 -4.37 -12.95 -7.18
C LYS A 117 -3.67 -14.28 -7.48
N ARG A 118 -4.29 -15.40 -7.13
CA ARG A 118 -3.75 -16.74 -7.39
C ARG A 118 -3.55 -17.03 -8.88
N LEU A 119 -4.41 -16.50 -9.73
CA LEU A 119 -4.37 -16.71 -11.18
C LEU A 119 -3.60 -15.61 -11.93
N GLY A 120 -2.90 -14.72 -11.23
CA GLY A 120 -2.11 -13.64 -11.86
C GLY A 120 -2.95 -12.54 -12.53
N MET A 121 -4.24 -12.45 -12.20
CA MET A 121 -5.18 -11.45 -12.73
C MET A 121 -5.36 -10.25 -11.80
N ALA A 122 -4.78 -10.28 -10.59
CA ALA A 122 -4.83 -9.13 -9.69
C ALA A 122 -3.85 -8.07 -10.18
N GLU A 123 -4.39 -6.89 -10.48
CA GLU A 123 -3.61 -5.72 -10.85
C GLU A 123 -3.07 -5.03 -9.59
N GLU A 124 -1.86 -4.49 -9.68
CA GLU A 124 -1.30 -3.62 -8.65
C GLU A 124 -1.54 -2.17 -9.04
N TRP A 125 -2.16 -1.39 -8.15
CA TRP A 125 -2.45 0.02 -8.36
C TRP A 125 -1.66 0.85 -7.36
N VAL A 126 -1.25 2.05 -7.79
CA VAL A 126 -0.51 2.97 -6.92
C VAL A 126 -1.44 4.02 -6.38
N TYR A 127 -1.49 4.19 -5.06
CA TYR A 127 -2.37 5.14 -4.41
C TYR A 127 -1.58 6.32 -3.87
N VAL A 128 -1.98 7.52 -4.29
CA VAL A 128 -1.33 8.78 -3.90
C VAL A 128 -2.34 9.69 -3.23
N ILE A 129 -2.00 10.17 -2.04
CA ILE A 129 -2.75 11.20 -1.32
C ILE A 129 -1.98 12.51 -1.50
N LYS A 130 -2.65 13.55 -1.99
CA LYS A 130 -2.08 14.88 -2.20
C LYS A 130 -2.89 15.95 -1.49
N ARG A 131 -2.24 17.05 -1.15
CA ARG A 131 -2.94 18.28 -0.76
C ARG A 131 -2.89 19.25 -1.93
N ASP A 132 -4.01 19.89 -2.23
CA ASP A 132 -4.01 21.01 -3.17
C ASP A 132 -3.48 22.30 -2.50
N ARG A 133 -3.34 23.38 -3.28
CA ARG A 133 -2.90 24.70 -2.79
C ARG A 133 -3.78 25.30 -1.69
N HIS A 134 -5.00 24.82 -1.55
CA HIS A 134 -5.95 25.25 -0.52
C HIS A 134 -5.93 24.29 0.69
N GLY A 135 -4.96 23.37 0.73
CA GLY A 135 -4.83 22.38 1.78
C GLY A 135 -5.84 21.24 1.71
N ARG A 136 -6.69 21.16 0.67
CA ARG A 136 -7.71 20.11 0.56
C ARG A 136 -7.07 18.79 0.17
N LEU A 137 -7.40 17.74 0.92
CA LEU A 137 -6.98 16.38 0.56
C LEU A 137 -7.74 15.90 -0.67
N ALA A 138 -6.97 15.47 -1.66
CA ALA A 138 -7.43 14.68 -2.77
C ALA A 138 -6.52 13.47 -2.88
N TRP A 139 -7.00 12.41 -3.50
CA TRP A 139 -6.23 11.18 -3.60
C TRP A 139 -6.69 10.41 -4.83
N HIS A 140 -5.72 9.74 -5.42
CA HIS A 140 -5.83 9.18 -6.75
C HIS A 140 -5.23 7.79 -6.74
N ALA A 141 -5.78 6.93 -7.57
CA ALA A 141 -5.19 5.64 -7.88
C ALA A 141 -4.64 5.68 -9.30
N PHE A 142 -3.40 5.25 -9.48
CA PHE A 142 -2.80 5.06 -10.79
C PHE A 142 -2.93 3.60 -11.18
N ASP A 143 -3.63 3.39 -12.29
CA ASP A 143 -3.72 2.11 -12.97
C ASP A 143 -2.49 1.95 -13.87
N SER A 144 -1.60 1.01 -13.56
CA SER A 144 -0.38 0.80 -14.36
C SER A 144 -0.62 0.16 -15.71
N THR A 145 -1.76 -0.54 -15.88
CA THR A 145 -2.11 -1.22 -17.13
C THR A 145 -2.54 -0.21 -18.17
N TYR A 146 -3.41 0.72 -17.77
CA TYR A 146 -3.91 1.78 -18.65
C TYR A 146 -3.11 3.08 -18.55
N GLN A 147 -2.19 3.19 -17.59
CA GLN A 147 -1.41 4.39 -17.30
C GLN A 147 -2.25 5.63 -17.02
N LEU A 148 -3.33 5.44 -16.26
CA LEU A 148 -4.31 6.49 -15.97
C LEU A 148 -4.45 6.73 -14.47
N TRP A 149 -4.49 8.00 -14.10
CA TRP A 149 -4.90 8.44 -12.78
C TRP A 149 -6.42 8.46 -12.68
N GLN A 150 -6.94 7.91 -11.58
CA GLN A 150 -8.35 7.89 -11.26
C GLN A 150 -8.59 8.55 -9.91
N PRO A 151 -9.53 9.51 -9.81
CA PRO A 151 -9.87 10.09 -8.53
C PRO A 151 -10.60 9.07 -7.65
N LEU A 152 -10.33 9.10 -6.34
CA LEU A 152 -10.99 8.27 -5.34
C LEU A 152 -12.05 9.08 -4.56
N PRO A 153 -13.05 8.41 -3.94
CA PRO A 153 -14.07 9.08 -3.13
C PRO A 153 -13.45 9.91 -2.02
N PRO A 154 -14.02 11.06 -1.63
CA PRO A 154 -13.40 11.94 -0.64
C PRO A 154 -13.02 11.22 0.66
N VAL A 155 -11.90 11.62 1.25
CA VAL A 155 -11.48 11.14 2.57
C VAL A 155 -12.52 11.60 3.62
N PRO A 156 -12.86 10.78 4.63
CA PRO A 156 -13.79 11.15 5.69
C PRO A 156 -13.40 12.48 6.36
N GLY A 157 -14.41 13.25 6.78
CA GLY A 157 -14.25 14.63 7.25
C GLY A 157 -13.21 14.81 8.35
N GLU A 158 -13.02 13.79 9.18
CA GLU A 158 -12.06 13.73 10.30
C GLU A 158 -10.60 13.83 9.85
N TYR A 159 -10.30 13.42 8.62
CA TYR A 159 -8.95 13.51 8.05
C TYR A 159 -8.78 14.66 7.08
N LYS A 160 -9.88 15.32 6.66
CA LYS A 160 -9.90 16.35 5.60
C LYS A 160 -8.79 17.39 5.77
N GLU A 161 -8.59 17.86 7.00
CA GLU A 161 -7.58 18.87 7.36
C GLU A 161 -6.46 18.33 8.26
N ALA A 162 -6.50 17.04 8.60
CA ALA A 162 -5.56 16.44 9.54
C ALA A 162 -4.12 16.42 9.01
N LEU A 163 -3.15 16.89 9.79
CA LEU A 163 -1.74 16.88 9.41
C LEU A 163 -0.99 15.72 10.07
N GLY A 164 0.11 15.28 9.44
CA GLY A 164 1.02 14.30 10.03
C GLY A 164 0.41 12.93 10.34
N PHE A 165 -0.69 12.54 9.68
CA PHE A 165 -1.21 11.18 9.76
C PHE A 165 -0.27 10.19 9.04
N GLY A 166 -0.23 8.95 9.54
CA GLY A 166 0.45 7.83 8.90
C GLY A 166 -0.43 7.18 7.83
N CYS A 167 0.22 6.52 6.87
CA CYS A 167 -0.47 5.72 5.85
C CYS A 167 0.16 4.33 5.75
N ALA A 168 -0.65 3.33 5.44
CA ALA A 168 -0.19 1.96 5.19
C ALA A 168 -1.15 1.20 4.25
N VAL A 169 -0.69 0.16 3.57
CA VAL A 169 -1.47 -0.70 2.70
C VAL A 169 -1.34 -2.11 3.23
N LEU A 170 -2.44 -2.69 3.66
CA LEU A 170 -2.52 -4.03 4.24
C LEU A 170 -3.30 -4.94 3.30
N SER A 171 -2.95 -6.22 3.25
CA SER A 171 -3.62 -7.23 2.42
C SER A 171 -3.73 -6.88 0.92
N GLY A 172 -2.96 -5.91 0.43
CA GLY A 172 -2.93 -5.45 -0.96
C GLY A 172 -4.13 -4.60 -1.42
N CYS A 173 -5.18 -4.45 -0.62
CA CYS A 173 -6.40 -3.74 -1.02
C CYS A 173 -7.01 -2.84 0.07
N HIS A 174 -6.42 -2.82 1.27
CA HIS A 174 -6.88 -1.96 2.37
C HIS A 174 -5.87 -0.85 2.63
N LEU A 175 -6.29 0.39 2.40
CA LEU A 175 -5.47 1.59 2.57
C LEU A 175 -5.81 2.24 3.90
N TYR A 176 -4.90 2.19 4.86
CA TYR A 176 -5.07 2.72 6.20
C TYR A 176 -4.60 4.16 6.31
N LEU A 177 -5.39 4.99 7.00
CA LEU A 177 -4.99 6.27 7.57
C LEU A 177 -4.94 6.15 9.08
N LEU A 178 -3.84 6.61 9.67
CA LEU A 178 -3.48 6.37 11.06
C LEU A 178 -3.24 7.70 11.76
N GLY A 179 -3.89 7.94 12.90
CA GLY A 179 -3.63 9.09 13.76
C GLY A 179 -3.66 10.42 13.02
N GLY A 180 -2.71 11.29 13.34
CA GLY A 180 -2.61 12.65 12.81
C GLY A 180 -3.10 13.69 13.81
N LYS A 181 -3.07 14.94 13.38
CA LYS A 181 -3.52 16.09 14.17
C LYS A 181 -4.56 16.87 13.38
N ASP A 182 -5.79 16.83 13.86
CA ASP A 182 -6.86 17.69 13.39
C ASP A 182 -6.62 19.12 13.92
N PRO A 183 -6.71 20.17 13.08
CA PRO A 183 -6.47 21.54 13.52
C PRO A 183 -7.39 22.02 14.66
N LEU A 184 -8.59 21.46 14.76
CA LEU A 184 -9.61 21.85 15.74
C LEU A 184 -9.65 20.89 16.94
N LYS A 185 -9.57 19.57 16.68
CA LYS A 185 -9.70 18.51 17.71
C LYS A 185 -8.37 18.05 18.31
N GLY A 186 -7.24 18.48 17.73
CA GLY A 186 -5.91 18.12 18.18
C GLY A 186 -5.48 16.71 17.77
N CYS A 187 -4.61 16.10 18.57
CA CYS A 187 -4.01 14.81 18.23
C CYS A 187 -5.03 13.65 18.28
N MET A 188 -4.90 12.73 17.32
CA MET A 188 -5.85 11.64 17.10
C MET A 188 -5.22 10.26 17.38
N ARG A 189 -6.05 9.33 17.85
CA ARG A 189 -5.78 7.88 17.91
C ARG A 189 -6.40 7.11 16.74
N GLN A 190 -7.26 7.80 16.01
CA GLN A 190 -8.19 7.18 15.10
C GLN A 190 -7.48 6.42 14.01
N VAL A 191 -8.10 5.32 13.59
CA VAL A 191 -7.67 4.55 12.43
C VAL A 191 -8.87 4.25 11.55
N ILE A 192 -8.73 4.56 10.27
CA ILE A 192 -9.70 4.20 9.23
C ILE A 192 -8.97 3.52 8.10
N PHE A 193 -9.68 2.68 7.34
CA PHE A 193 -9.15 2.18 6.08
C PHE A 193 -10.16 2.26 4.97
N TYR A 194 -9.66 2.42 3.76
CA TYR A 194 -10.44 2.31 2.54
C TYR A 194 -10.22 0.94 1.92
N CYS A 195 -11.31 0.26 1.59
CA CYS A 195 -11.27 -0.99 0.88
C CYS A 195 -11.45 -0.74 -0.62
N ALA A 196 -10.39 -0.98 -1.39
CA ALA A 196 -10.41 -0.85 -2.85
C ALA A 196 -11.44 -1.80 -3.51
N LEU A 197 -11.74 -2.93 -2.87
CA LEU A 197 -12.72 -3.92 -3.35
C LEU A 197 -14.17 -3.50 -3.12
N THR A 198 -14.45 -2.57 -2.22
CA THR A 198 -15.82 -2.10 -1.96
C THR A 198 -16.02 -0.63 -2.31
N ASN A 199 -14.92 0.08 -2.60
CA ASN A 199 -14.89 1.53 -2.81
C ASN A 199 -15.49 2.29 -1.60
N LYS A 200 -15.20 1.80 -0.39
CA LYS A 200 -15.78 2.34 0.86
C LYS A 200 -14.74 2.48 1.95
N TRP A 201 -15.00 3.45 2.82
CA TRP A 201 -14.27 3.66 4.05
C TRP A 201 -14.87 2.86 5.21
N HIS A 202 -14.00 2.38 6.08
CA HIS A 202 -14.31 1.56 7.22
C HIS A 202 -13.54 2.04 8.45
N ARG A 203 -14.12 1.87 9.63
CA ARG A 203 -13.48 2.10 10.93
C ARG A 203 -12.79 0.83 11.41
N THR A 204 -11.70 1.01 12.14
CA THR A 204 -11.03 -0.04 12.91
C THR A 204 -10.86 0.42 14.35
N PRO A 205 -10.45 -0.47 15.28
CA PRO A 205 -10.03 -0.05 16.59
C PRO A 205 -8.97 1.05 16.54
N ASP A 206 -9.11 2.01 17.44
CA ASP A 206 -8.17 3.12 17.59
C ASP A 206 -6.86 2.65 18.22
N MET A 207 -5.77 3.36 17.94
CA MET A 207 -4.49 3.19 18.64
C MET A 207 -4.65 3.50 20.13
N HIS A 208 -3.76 2.96 20.97
CA HIS A 208 -3.73 3.27 22.40
C HIS A 208 -3.30 4.72 22.65
N ARG A 209 -2.27 5.19 21.93
CA ARG A 209 -1.73 6.56 22.06
C ARG A 209 -2.08 7.42 20.85
N LYS A 210 -2.42 8.68 21.12
CA LYS A 210 -2.56 9.72 20.09
C LYS A 210 -1.19 10.01 19.50
N ARG A 211 -1.09 10.16 18.18
CA ARG A 211 0.19 10.47 17.54
C ARG A 211 0.03 11.18 16.20
N TYR A 212 0.96 12.08 15.87
CA TYR A 212 1.15 12.69 14.55
C TYR A 212 2.66 12.79 14.23
N PHE A 213 3.04 12.89 12.95
CA PHE A 213 4.44 12.83 12.49
C PHE A 213 5.21 11.59 13.01
N PHE A 214 4.59 10.43 12.96
CA PHE A 214 5.16 9.17 13.44
C PHE A 214 5.57 8.25 12.28
N GLY A 215 6.39 7.25 12.57
CA GLY A 215 6.71 6.20 11.61
C GLY A 215 5.57 5.20 11.52
N SER A 216 5.15 4.84 10.31
CA SER A 216 4.22 3.73 10.05
C SER A 216 4.78 2.77 9.00
N CYS A 217 4.57 1.47 9.19
CA CYS A 217 4.91 0.46 8.19
C CYS A 217 4.03 -0.80 8.34
N VAL A 218 4.25 -1.77 7.46
CA VAL A 218 3.66 -3.11 7.57
C VAL A 218 4.79 -4.12 7.56
N ILE A 219 4.73 -5.07 8.49
CA ILE A 219 5.66 -6.20 8.56
C ILE A 219 4.83 -7.45 8.80
N LYS A 220 5.03 -8.49 7.98
CA LYS A 220 4.29 -9.76 8.09
C LYS A 220 2.78 -9.57 8.25
N ASN A 221 2.20 -8.68 7.43
CA ASN A 221 0.76 -8.36 7.41
C ASN A 221 0.19 -7.79 8.74
N CYS A 222 1.03 -7.15 9.56
CA CYS A 222 0.62 -6.36 10.71
C CYS A 222 1.05 -4.91 10.53
N LEU A 223 0.25 -3.96 11.02
CA LEU A 223 0.54 -2.53 10.95
C LEU A 223 1.34 -2.10 12.17
N TYR A 224 2.46 -1.42 11.96
CA TYR A 224 3.31 -0.91 13.04
C TYR A 224 3.30 0.61 13.02
N VAL A 225 3.28 1.21 14.21
CA VAL A 225 3.44 2.64 14.42
C VAL A 225 4.45 2.90 15.54
N ALA A 226 5.30 3.91 15.40
CA ALA A 226 6.32 4.21 16.40
C ALA A 226 6.71 5.69 16.39
N GLY A 227 6.98 6.21 17.58
CA GLY A 227 7.42 7.58 17.79
C GLY A 227 6.41 8.63 17.39
N GLY A 228 6.93 9.77 16.96
CA GLY A 228 6.17 10.96 16.57
C GLY A 228 5.85 11.86 17.74
N GLN A 229 4.79 12.65 17.58
CA GLN A 229 4.41 13.68 18.53
C GLN A 229 3.00 13.50 19.07
N CYS A 230 2.77 13.98 20.28
CA CYS A 230 1.45 14.10 20.91
C CYS A 230 1.33 15.45 21.61
N GLU A 231 0.12 15.94 21.78
CA GLU A 231 -0.17 17.08 22.65
C GLU A 231 0.04 16.72 24.13
N GLY A 232 0.47 17.70 24.92
CA GLY A 232 0.73 17.57 26.35
C GLY A 232 2.18 17.92 26.75
N ILE A 233 2.56 17.53 27.96
CA ILE A 233 3.88 17.81 28.56
C ILE A 233 4.98 17.06 27.80
N GLN A 234 4.76 15.77 27.51
CA GLN A 234 5.69 14.96 26.73
C GLN A 234 5.32 14.99 25.25
N ARG A 235 5.87 15.96 24.52
CA ARG A 235 5.51 16.19 23.12
C ARG A 235 6.02 15.15 22.15
N THR A 236 7.16 14.53 22.42
CA THR A 236 7.76 13.50 21.55
C THR A 236 7.57 12.13 22.19
N LEU A 237 7.23 11.14 21.38
CA LEU A 237 6.94 9.79 21.83
C LEU A 237 8.12 8.85 21.57
N ARG A 238 8.30 7.88 22.46
CA ARG A 238 9.10 6.67 22.22
C ARG A 238 8.26 5.42 22.02
N SER A 239 6.95 5.52 22.31
CA SER A 239 6.06 4.37 22.29
C SER A 239 5.82 3.86 20.88
N ALA A 240 5.69 2.54 20.77
CA ALA A 240 5.37 1.85 19.55
C ALA A 240 4.21 0.87 19.77
N GLU A 241 3.44 0.62 18.72
CA GLU A 241 2.26 -0.23 18.76
C GLU A 241 2.16 -1.04 17.46
N VAL A 242 1.56 -2.22 17.55
CA VAL A 242 1.26 -3.09 16.41
C VAL A 242 -0.24 -3.39 16.36
N TYR A 243 -0.82 -3.35 15.18
CA TYR A 243 -2.17 -3.83 14.90
C TYR A 243 -2.11 -5.10 14.07
N ASP A 244 -2.71 -6.16 14.63
CA ASP A 244 -2.91 -7.42 13.94
C ASP A 244 -4.36 -7.49 13.42
N PRO A 245 -4.56 -7.50 12.09
CA PRO A 245 -5.90 -7.58 11.49
C PRO A 245 -6.61 -8.91 11.77
N ASN A 246 -5.89 -9.99 12.12
CA ASN A 246 -6.49 -11.30 12.36
C ASN A 246 -7.27 -11.35 13.68
N VAL A 247 -6.79 -10.61 14.68
CA VAL A 247 -7.47 -10.44 15.97
C VAL A 247 -8.15 -9.08 16.09
N ASN A 248 -7.99 -8.21 15.08
CA ASN A 248 -8.56 -6.86 15.02
C ASN A 248 -8.24 -6.07 16.30
N ARG A 249 -6.95 -5.99 16.67
CA ARG A 249 -6.54 -5.35 17.94
C ARG A 249 -5.17 -4.69 17.84
N TRP A 250 -5.04 -3.52 18.47
CA TRP A 250 -3.76 -2.87 18.76
C TRP A 250 -3.14 -3.45 20.03
N SER A 251 -1.85 -3.74 20.00
CA SER A 251 -1.05 -4.15 21.15
C SER A 251 0.18 -3.25 21.26
N VAL A 252 0.58 -2.92 22.49
CA VAL A 252 1.81 -2.18 22.76
C VAL A 252 3.00 -3.12 22.53
N ILE A 253 4.04 -2.63 21.87
CA ILE A 253 5.32 -3.34 21.68
C ILE A 253 6.42 -2.63 22.46
N ALA A 254 7.67 -3.12 22.39
CA ALA A 254 8.77 -2.46 23.09
C ALA A 254 8.86 -0.96 22.71
N ASP A 255 9.09 -0.13 23.72
CA ASP A 255 9.40 1.28 23.54
C ASP A 255 10.75 1.42 22.81
N MET A 256 10.86 2.43 21.95
CA MET A 256 12.14 2.87 21.42
C MET A 256 13.05 3.32 22.57
N SER A 257 14.36 3.17 22.40
CA SER A 257 15.33 3.65 23.39
C SER A 257 15.36 5.18 23.47
N THR A 258 14.98 5.87 22.38
CA THR A 258 14.97 7.32 22.29
C THR A 258 13.60 7.90 21.97
N LEU A 259 13.40 9.17 22.34
CA LEU A 259 12.23 9.96 21.92
C LEU A 259 12.52 10.48 20.52
N MET A 260 11.75 10.08 19.52
CA MET A 260 12.08 10.43 18.13
C MET A 260 10.82 10.77 17.32
N VAL A 261 10.94 11.80 16.48
CA VAL A 261 10.03 12.07 15.37
C VAL A 261 10.65 11.47 14.10
N PRO A 262 10.18 10.31 13.60
CA PRO A 262 10.79 9.67 12.44
C PRO A 262 10.56 10.49 11.17
N LEU A 263 11.65 10.78 10.45
CA LEU A 263 11.61 11.48 9.17
C LEU A 263 11.69 10.48 8.01
N ILE A 264 12.55 9.48 8.16
CA ILE A 264 12.76 8.41 7.19
C ILE A 264 12.50 7.07 7.87
N ARG A 265 11.88 6.17 7.12
CA ARG A 265 11.43 4.86 7.59
C ARG A 265 11.52 3.86 6.45
N ILE A 266 12.03 2.67 6.73
CA ILE A 266 12.09 1.60 5.74
C ILE A 266 12.01 0.24 6.41
N VAL A 267 11.32 -0.68 5.75
CA VAL A 267 11.38 -2.10 6.09
C VAL A 267 12.37 -2.76 5.14
N TYR A 268 13.41 -3.36 5.70
CA TYR A 268 14.47 -4.03 4.94
C TYR A 268 14.92 -5.28 5.70
N SER A 269 15.06 -6.39 4.99
CA SER A 269 15.45 -7.69 5.57
C SER A 269 14.65 -8.06 6.82
N GLY A 270 13.34 -7.82 6.80
CA GLY A 270 12.40 -8.12 7.90
C GLY A 270 12.47 -7.19 9.12
N LYS A 271 13.43 -6.25 9.14
CA LYS A 271 13.61 -5.26 10.22
C LYS A 271 13.03 -3.92 9.82
N TRP A 272 12.63 -3.12 10.80
CA TRP A 272 12.09 -1.79 10.57
C TRP A 272 13.02 -0.70 11.08
N PHE A 273 13.61 0.03 10.15
CA PHE A 273 14.57 1.08 10.42
C PHE A 273 13.88 2.43 10.45
N LEU A 274 14.19 3.22 11.47
CA LEU A 274 13.74 4.58 11.65
C LEU A 274 14.93 5.50 11.78
N LYS A 275 14.87 6.64 11.08
CA LYS A 275 15.80 7.75 11.22
C LYS A 275 15.02 9.03 11.39
N GLY A 276 15.34 9.81 12.41
CA GLY A 276 14.52 10.95 12.79
C GLY A 276 15.26 11.94 13.67
N LEU A 277 14.48 12.85 14.25
CA LEU A 277 14.98 13.89 15.13
C LEU A 277 14.54 13.63 16.56
N GLY A 278 15.51 13.75 17.48
CA GLY A 278 15.26 13.77 18.90
C GLY A 278 14.77 15.14 19.41
N PRO A 279 14.50 15.27 20.72
CA PRO A 279 13.99 16.50 21.33
C PRO A 279 14.94 17.69 21.20
N HIS A 280 16.25 17.44 21.13
CA HIS A 280 17.31 18.45 20.99
C HIS A 280 17.77 18.63 19.55
N ARG A 281 17.00 18.12 18.58
CA ARG A 281 17.28 18.13 17.12
C ARG A 281 18.52 17.33 16.71
N GLU A 282 18.96 16.42 17.56
CA GLU A 282 19.94 15.40 17.25
C GLU A 282 19.34 14.36 16.27
N ILE A 283 20.16 13.86 15.35
CA ILE A 283 19.75 12.81 14.41
C ILE A 283 19.91 11.47 15.11
N LEU A 284 18.80 10.75 15.25
CA LEU A 284 18.75 9.45 15.90
C LEU A 284 18.34 8.38 14.90
N SER A 285 18.76 7.14 15.15
CA SER A 285 18.40 6.00 14.32
C SER A 285 18.31 4.73 15.14
N GLU A 286 17.21 4.01 14.94
CA GLU A 286 16.92 2.75 15.62
C GLU A 286 16.31 1.77 14.63
N ALA A 287 16.54 0.48 14.85
CA ALA A 287 15.83 -0.59 14.15
C ALA A 287 15.04 -1.45 15.11
N TYR A 288 13.81 -1.75 14.72
CA TYR A 288 12.97 -2.73 15.39
C TYR A 288 13.17 -4.11 14.76
N ILE A 289 13.38 -5.10 15.61
CA ILE A 289 13.48 -6.52 15.26
C ILE A 289 12.20 -7.20 15.76
N PRO A 290 11.25 -7.55 14.87
CA PRO A 290 9.97 -8.13 15.26
C PRO A 290 10.09 -9.45 16.03
N GLU A 291 11.09 -10.27 15.72
CA GLU A 291 11.30 -11.59 16.32
C GLU A 291 11.62 -11.50 17.82
N SER A 292 12.38 -10.48 18.23
CA SER A 292 12.77 -10.26 19.62
C SER A 292 11.94 -9.18 20.31
N ASN A 293 11.00 -8.53 19.60
CA ASN A 293 10.27 -7.36 20.09
C ASN A 293 11.20 -6.34 20.75
N ALA A 294 12.27 -5.95 20.05
CA ALA A 294 13.30 -5.07 20.60
C ALA A 294 13.74 -4.01 19.59
N TRP A 295 14.13 -2.85 20.13
CA TRP A 295 14.77 -1.78 19.39
C TRP A 295 16.27 -1.78 19.64
N THR A 296 17.05 -1.60 18.57
CA THR A 296 18.51 -1.48 18.64
C THR A 296 18.93 -0.15 18.02
N PRO A 297 19.76 0.67 18.70
CA PRO A 297 20.34 1.86 18.08
C PRO A 297 21.28 1.44 16.95
N ILE A 298 21.27 2.20 15.85
CA ILE A 298 22.09 1.90 14.67
C ILE A 298 22.85 3.14 14.22
N SER A 299 24.14 2.95 13.96
CA SER A 299 25.06 3.98 13.49
C SER A 299 25.98 3.47 12.36
N ASP A 300 25.51 2.51 11.58
CA ASP A 300 26.27 1.87 10.50
C ASP A 300 26.29 2.70 9.20
N GLY A 301 26.98 2.19 8.18
CA GLY A 301 27.09 2.84 6.88
C GLY A 301 25.77 2.92 6.12
N MET A 302 24.85 1.97 6.36
CA MET A 302 23.47 2.04 5.87
C MET A 302 22.82 3.35 6.32
N ILE A 303 22.79 3.63 7.64
CA ILE A 303 22.18 4.83 8.22
C ILE A 303 22.96 6.09 7.86
N ALA A 304 24.29 6.05 7.84
CA ALA A 304 25.13 7.21 7.52
C ALA A 304 24.90 7.71 6.09
N GLY A 305 24.76 6.80 5.12
CA GLY A 305 24.47 7.12 3.72
C GLY A 305 22.98 7.37 3.43
N TRP A 306 22.08 7.03 4.36
CA TRP A 306 20.65 7.19 4.18
C TRP A 306 20.21 8.65 4.36
N ARG A 307 19.98 9.36 3.25
CA ARG A 307 19.74 10.82 3.25
C ARG A 307 18.33 11.25 2.81
N THR A 308 17.60 10.42 2.08
CA THR A 308 16.33 10.81 1.43
C THR A 308 15.45 9.57 1.19
N LEU A 309 14.42 9.72 0.34
CA LEU A 309 13.51 8.67 -0.07
C LEU A 309 14.26 7.39 -0.46
N SER A 310 13.84 6.30 0.16
CA SER A 310 14.40 4.97 -0.02
C SER A 310 13.29 3.93 -0.15
N ILE A 311 13.64 2.81 -0.74
CA ILE A 311 12.71 1.72 -0.98
C ILE A 311 13.42 0.39 -0.99
N SER A 312 12.78 -0.63 -0.42
CA SER A 312 13.22 -2.02 -0.52
C SER A 312 12.50 -2.67 -1.70
N MET A 313 13.26 -3.31 -2.57
CA MET A 313 12.74 -4.03 -3.73
C MET A 313 13.67 -5.18 -4.08
N ASN A 314 13.12 -6.39 -4.26
CA ASN A 314 13.89 -7.59 -4.62
C ASN A 314 15.08 -7.87 -3.69
N GLY A 315 14.89 -7.70 -2.37
CA GLY A 315 15.93 -7.93 -1.36
C GLY A 315 17.06 -6.90 -1.34
N LYS A 316 16.97 -5.83 -2.15
CA LYS A 316 17.93 -4.73 -2.18
C LYS A 316 17.29 -3.44 -1.70
N LEU A 317 18.08 -2.59 -1.08
CA LEU A 317 17.67 -1.27 -0.61
C LEU A 317 18.20 -0.21 -1.58
N TYR A 318 17.29 0.61 -2.11
CA TYR A 318 17.60 1.71 -3.00
C TYR A 318 17.28 3.05 -2.33
N ALA A 319 18.04 4.09 -2.65
CA ALA A 319 17.77 5.45 -2.21
C ALA A 319 18.07 6.43 -3.34
N LEU A 320 17.26 7.49 -3.42
CA LEU A 320 17.58 8.60 -4.31
C LEU A 320 18.84 9.32 -3.82
N ASP A 321 19.63 9.84 -4.75
CA ASP A 321 20.77 10.71 -4.43
C ASP A 321 20.53 12.17 -4.84
N CYS A 322 19.43 12.42 -5.57
CA CYS A 322 19.02 13.73 -6.02
C CYS A 322 17.51 13.95 -5.86
N HIS A 323 17.10 15.21 -5.84
CA HIS A 323 15.70 15.58 -5.60
C HIS A 323 14.76 15.27 -6.76
N ASP A 324 15.22 15.30 -8.02
CA ASP A 324 14.40 15.04 -9.22
C ASP A 324 14.30 13.55 -9.61
N GLY A 325 15.04 12.70 -8.90
CA GLY A 325 15.04 11.25 -9.04
C GLY A 325 15.90 10.70 -10.19
N CYS A 326 16.77 11.51 -10.80
CA CYS A 326 17.66 11.06 -11.89
C CYS A 326 18.88 10.23 -11.42
N LYS A 327 19.17 10.20 -10.11
CA LYS A 327 20.28 9.46 -9.50
C LYS A 327 19.77 8.53 -8.42
N LEU A 328 20.17 7.26 -8.52
CA LEU A 328 19.79 6.19 -7.60
C LEU A 328 21.04 5.51 -7.06
N ARG A 329 21.04 5.20 -5.78
CA ARG A 329 22.06 4.40 -5.10
C ARG A 329 21.45 3.12 -4.59
N VAL A 330 22.27 2.08 -4.51
CA VAL A 330 21.92 0.78 -3.94
C VAL A 330 22.83 0.51 -2.75
N TYR A 331 22.26 0.04 -1.65
CA TYR A 331 23.00 -0.37 -0.48
C TYR A 331 23.61 -1.75 -0.70
N ASP A 332 24.88 -1.88 -0.36
CA ASP A 332 25.64 -3.13 -0.39
C ASP A 332 25.93 -3.55 1.06
N GLU A 333 25.30 -4.65 1.47
CA GLU A 333 25.46 -5.21 2.81
C GLU A 333 26.88 -5.71 3.08
N ALA A 334 27.61 -6.20 2.06
CA ALA A 334 28.94 -6.78 2.24
C ALA A 334 29.98 -5.71 2.57
N THR A 335 29.84 -4.54 1.95
CA THR A 335 30.73 -3.39 2.17
C THR A 335 30.18 -2.38 3.17
N ASN A 336 28.95 -2.59 3.66
CA ASN A 336 28.22 -1.65 4.52
C ASN A 336 28.23 -0.23 3.93
N SER A 337 28.00 -0.12 2.61
CA SER A 337 28.18 1.14 1.89
C SER A 337 27.14 1.31 0.78
N TRP A 338 26.94 2.57 0.36
CA TRP A 338 26.00 2.91 -0.69
C TRP A 338 26.73 3.11 -2.01
N ASN A 339 26.48 2.22 -2.96
CA ASN A 339 27.06 2.26 -4.29
C ASN A 339 26.14 3.01 -5.26
N ARG A 340 26.72 3.65 -6.26
CA ARG A 340 25.98 4.27 -7.35
C ARG A 340 25.31 3.17 -8.18
N PHE A 341 24.01 3.35 -8.47
CA PHE A 341 23.25 2.43 -9.31
C PHE A 341 22.84 3.08 -10.64
N ILE A 342 22.23 4.26 -10.59
CA ILE A 342 21.92 5.10 -11.76
C ILE A 342 22.48 6.49 -11.53
N ASP A 343 23.12 7.06 -12.55
CA ASP A 343 23.60 8.45 -12.57
C ASP A 343 23.25 9.09 -13.91
N SER A 344 21.95 9.33 -14.11
CA SER A 344 21.50 10.04 -15.31
C SER A 344 21.90 11.51 -15.22
N LYS A 345 22.49 12.02 -16.30
CA LYS A 345 22.78 13.45 -16.46
C LYS A 345 21.56 14.26 -16.91
N LEU A 346 20.47 13.60 -17.31
CA LEU A 346 19.22 14.28 -17.63
C LEU A 346 18.51 14.68 -16.34
N HIS A 347 18.80 15.89 -15.90
CA HIS A 347 18.02 16.58 -14.88
C HIS A 347 16.69 17.05 -15.47
N LEU A 348 15.61 16.83 -14.73
CA LEU A 348 14.30 17.32 -15.14
C LEU A 348 14.11 18.80 -14.78
N GLY A 349 15.01 19.36 -13.99
CA GLY A 349 15.02 20.76 -13.57
C GLY A 349 14.94 20.91 -12.05
N SER A 350 15.01 22.16 -11.57
CA SER A 350 15.02 22.49 -10.14
C SER A 350 13.64 22.79 -9.55
N SER A 351 12.59 22.75 -10.37
CA SER A 351 11.22 23.04 -9.94
C SER A 351 10.76 22.10 -8.82
N HIS A 352 10.08 22.66 -7.82
CA HIS A 352 9.48 21.89 -6.74
C HIS A 352 8.50 20.83 -7.27
N ALA A 353 7.81 21.12 -8.37
CA ALA A 353 6.87 20.22 -9.04
C ALA A 353 7.54 18.91 -9.53
N LEU A 354 8.83 18.97 -9.84
CA LEU A 354 9.60 17.84 -10.37
C LEU A 354 10.40 17.09 -9.30
N LYS A 355 10.27 17.49 -8.03
CA LYS A 355 10.88 16.73 -6.94
C LYS A 355 10.18 15.39 -6.77
N ALA A 356 10.96 14.33 -6.66
CA ALA A 356 10.53 13.01 -6.28
C ALA A 356 9.93 13.06 -4.87
N ALA A 357 8.69 12.60 -4.79
CA ALA A 357 7.87 12.65 -3.59
C ALA A 357 7.54 11.25 -3.07
N ALA A 358 7.69 10.22 -3.91
CA ALA A 358 7.54 8.83 -3.52
C ALA A 358 8.33 7.88 -4.44
N LEU A 359 8.75 6.74 -3.87
CA LEU A 359 9.26 5.57 -4.58
C LEU A 359 8.29 4.40 -4.37
N VAL A 360 7.93 3.72 -5.44
CA VAL A 360 7.00 2.58 -5.41
C VAL A 360 7.50 1.46 -6.32
N PRO A 361 7.74 0.24 -5.81
CA PRO A 361 7.96 -0.91 -6.65
C PRO A 361 6.61 -1.42 -7.15
N LEU A 362 6.56 -1.71 -8.44
CA LEU A 362 5.36 -2.15 -9.11
C LEU A 362 5.77 -3.02 -10.30
N ASN A 363 5.22 -4.24 -10.39
CA ASN A 363 5.54 -5.18 -11.46
C ASN A 363 7.06 -5.38 -11.68
N GLY A 364 7.85 -5.43 -10.59
CA GLY A 364 9.30 -5.61 -10.64
C GLY A 364 10.09 -4.40 -11.18
N LYS A 365 9.45 -3.25 -11.39
CA LYS A 365 10.09 -1.98 -11.75
C LYS A 365 9.93 -0.98 -10.62
N LEU A 366 10.82 0.01 -10.57
CA LEU A 366 10.77 1.10 -9.62
C LEU A 366 10.11 2.33 -10.25
N TYR A 367 9.03 2.81 -9.63
CA TYR A 367 8.28 3.99 -10.03
C TYR A 367 8.69 5.16 -9.13
N ILE A 368 9.13 6.25 -9.76
CA ILE A 368 9.46 7.50 -9.11
C ILE A 368 8.31 8.47 -9.36
N ILE A 369 7.55 8.77 -8.31
CA ILE A 369 6.39 9.66 -8.37
C ILE A 369 6.84 11.04 -7.90
N ARG A 370 6.48 12.07 -8.67
CA ARG A 370 6.83 13.46 -8.38
C ARG A 370 5.67 14.26 -7.82
N ASN A 371 5.97 15.46 -7.33
CA ASN A 371 4.96 16.40 -6.85
C ASN A 371 3.92 16.75 -7.92
N ASN A 372 4.28 16.84 -9.19
CA ASN A 372 3.29 17.05 -10.25
C ASN A 372 2.53 15.78 -10.68
N MET A 373 2.62 14.68 -9.93
CA MET A 373 2.03 13.37 -10.26
C MET A 373 2.61 12.69 -11.51
N SER A 374 3.68 13.23 -12.10
CA SER A 374 4.41 12.53 -13.16
C SER A 374 5.18 11.34 -12.58
N ILE A 375 5.38 10.33 -13.42
CA ILE A 375 6.00 9.07 -13.06
C ILE A 375 7.18 8.81 -14.01
N SER A 376 8.35 8.54 -13.44
CA SER A 376 9.44 7.88 -14.17
C SER A 376 9.50 6.41 -13.77
N ILE A 377 9.74 5.54 -14.75
CA ILE A 377 9.85 4.11 -14.54
C ILE A 377 11.32 3.72 -14.70
N VAL A 378 11.83 3.01 -13.72
CA VAL A 378 13.21 2.52 -13.68
C VAL A 378 13.19 1.00 -13.65
N ASN A 379 13.81 0.38 -14.65
CA ASN A 379 14.00 -1.07 -14.66
C ASN A 379 15.29 -1.43 -13.92
N VAL A 380 15.12 -1.91 -12.69
CA VAL A 380 16.24 -2.21 -11.79
C VAL A 380 16.96 -3.52 -12.17
N SER A 381 16.38 -4.32 -13.06
CA SER A 381 16.98 -5.55 -13.60
C SER A 381 17.96 -5.30 -14.75
N SER A 382 18.03 -4.07 -15.27
CA SER A 382 18.91 -3.69 -16.39
C SER A 382 19.44 -2.27 -16.16
N PRO A 383 20.51 -2.09 -15.35
CA PRO A 383 21.01 -0.77 -14.95
C PRO A 383 21.45 0.12 -16.12
N ASP A 384 21.79 -0.47 -17.28
CA ASP A 384 22.24 0.24 -18.48
C ASP A 384 21.11 0.72 -19.41
N LYS A 385 19.84 0.36 -19.13
CA LYS A 385 18.71 0.86 -19.94
C LYS A 385 18.28 2.23 -19.42
N GLN A 386 18.21 3.20 -20.35
CA GLN A 386 17.76 4.56 -20.10
C GLN A 386 16.44 4.57 -19.31
N VAL A 387 16.28 5.57 -18.41
CA VAL A 387 15.01 5.84 -17.75
C VAL A 387 13.97 6.08 -18.83
N GLU A 388 13.02 5.16 -18.98
CA GLU A 388 11.83 5.39 -19.80
C GLU A 388 11.00 6.46 -19.08
N SER A 389 11.30 7.73 -19.39
CA SER A 389 10.40 8.83 -19.08
C SER A 389 9.23 8.69 -20.04
N ASN A 390 8.02 8.46 -19.54
CA ASN A 390 6.85 8.61 -20.37
C ASN A 390 6.65 10.12 -20.60
N PRO A 391 6.95 10.67 -21.80
CA PRO A 391 7.02 12.11 -22.02
C PRO A 391 5.63 12.70 -22.31
N HIS A 392 4.58 12.16 -21.70
CA HIS A 392 3.35 12.91 -21.54
C HIS A 392 3.61 13.97 -20.44
N LEU A 393 4.42 14.98 -20.81
CA LEU A 393 4.42 16.27 -20.16
C LEU A 393 2.98 16.75 -20.22
N TRP A 394 2.27 16.61 -19.12
CA TRP A 394 1.00 17.30 -18.95
C TRP A 394 1.27 18.75 -18.59
N GLU A 395 1.90 19.47 -19.52
CA GLU A 395 1.76 20.92 -19.59
C GLU A 395 0.40 21.18 -20.22
N VAL A 396 -0.55 21.60 -19.39
CA VAL A 396 -1.70 22.32 -19.88
C VAL A 396 -1.53 23.74 -19.34
N ASP A 397 -1.24 24.65 -20.28
CA ASP A 397 -1.02 26.10 -20.10
C ASP A 397 -1.79 26.70 -18.95
#